data_AF-A0A936U9T1-F1
#
_entry.id   AF-A0A936U9T1-F1
#
_cell.length_a   1.000
_cell.length_b   1.000
_cell.length_c   1.000
_cell.angle_alpha   90.00
_cell.angle_beta   90.00
_cell.angle_gamma   90.00
#
_symmetry.space_group_name_H-M   'P 1'
#
loop_
_entity.id
_entity.type
_entity.pdbx_description
1 polymer ?
#
loop_
_entity_poly.entity_id
_entity_poly.type
_entity_poly.pdbx_seq_one_letter_code
_entity_poly.pdbx_strand_id
1 'polypeptide(L)'
;MDALDHAVATAVLGLDTLWGGDVMNPSGLGRFIADSWFSDEPLPAAYTGAEAVRLRAAGGTSAKPEAVAAMDAYLAAVDVRGAIAHLRDEAGRGEGLRARYLEGLGFCFEVMLDLALEVSGKGEPVPYERCMRAILGRPGSPSEPADKRERVRELLASAGFPSSDGPGLLAAVDAWRAARIVPKAEIPALSARFVADLDALAAQNVVPQLPAELARVPRANVAFLMIENAWFSGSMNYLGRARRPDGSPEYEATYELNASLQISRPEFAQLVSHEVVPGHVTTFAYLQDLYVRGVLGFEASVLTMNTRPAALFEGIANNAILMAHGVLSPEELPDRDLEAGCLLALLQDDAKNQSSWLTWNEGWPKEDVARVLRNDYLVSDERADKLSGAWGRHPLLGRMYLPAYRAGTEKVAALRRAYPASKVLPALFGCRGVVDLTTVEEAVAG
;
A
#
# COMPACT_ATOMS: atom_id res chain seq x y z
N MET A 1 -7.40 -25.16 6.06
CA MET A 1 -7.13 -24.89 4.63
C MET A 1 -7.73 -25.99 3.78
N ASP A 2 -8.42 -25.62 2.71
CA ASP A 2 -8.71 -26.50 1.57
C ASP A 2 -7.62 -26.41 0.48
N ALA A 3 -7.84 -27.02 -0.70
CA ALA A 3 -6.87 -27.01 -1.79
C ALA A 3 -6.62 -25.61 -2.39
N LEU A 4 -7.64 -24.75 -2.44
CA LEU A 4 -7.53 -23.38 -2.92
C LEU A 4 -6.76 -22.52 -1.90
N ASP A 5 -7.07 -22.66 -0.60
CA ASP A 5 -6.34 -21.97 0.47
C ASP A 5 -4.84 -22.33 0.42
N HIS A 6 -4.53 -23.63 0.26
CA HIS A 6 -3.15 -24.11 0.11
C HIS A 6 -2.45 -23.52 -1.13
N ALA A 7 -3.16 -23.37 -2.25
CA ALA A 7 -2.61 -22.74 -3.46
C ALA A 7 -2.37 -21.23 -3.27
N VAL A 8 -3.31 -20.51 -2.64
CA VAL A 8 -3.13 -19.09 -2.27
C VAL A 8 -1.91 -18.93 -1.35
N ALA A 9 -1.83 -19.71 -0.27
CA ALA A 9 -0.70 -19.69 0.66
C ALA A 9 0.64 -19.96 -0.03
N THR A 10 0.69 -20.96 -0.91
CA THR A 10 1.90 -21.37 -1.64
C THR A 10 2.30 -20.33 -2.69
N ALA A 11 1.35 -19.73 -3.40
CA ALA A 11 1.62 -18.69 -4.39
C ALA A 11 2.13 -17.40 -3.72
N VAL A 12 1.43 -16.92 -2.67
CA VAL A 12 1.78 -15.67 -1.97
C VAL A 12 3.15 -15.76 -1.31
N LEU A 13 3.35 -16.76 -0.44
CA LEU A 13 4.61 -16.90 0.29
C LEU A 13 5.72 -17.49 -0.57
N GLY A 14 5.36 -18.11 -1.69
CA GLY A 14 6.27 -18.48 -2.77
C GLY A 14 6.92 -17.27 -3.40
N LEU A 15 6.09 -16.31 -3.81
CA LEU A 15 6.55 -15.04 -4.36
C LEU A 15 7.26 -14.17 -3.33
N ASP A 16 6.75 -14.06 -2.11
CA ASP A 16 7.41 -13.32 -1.02
C ASP A 16 8.84 -13.84 -0.82
N THR A 17 9.00 -15.16 -0.69
CA THR A 17 10.31 -15.82 -0.59
C THR A 17 11.20 -15.61 -1.82
N LEU A 18 10.66 -15.68 -3.04
CA LEU A 18 11.40 -15.38 -4.27
C LEU A 18 11.97 -13.97 -4.27
N TRP A 19 11.24 -12.99 -3.74
CA TRP A 19 11.67 -11.60 -3.66
C TRP A 19 12.41 -11.26 -2.35
N GLY A 20 12.74 -12.27 -1.53
CA GLY A 20 13.51 -12.10 -0.29
C GLY A 20 12.71 -11.63 0.92
N GLY A 21 11.39 -11.51 0.78
CA GLY A 21 10.46 -11.15 1.85
C GLY A 21 10.33 -12.22 2.93
N ASP A 22 10.04 -11.77 4.14
CA ASP A 22 9.85 -12.56 5.35
C ASP A 22 8.57 -12.08 6.06
N VAL A 23 7.42 -12.68 5.73
CA VAL A 23 6.11 -12.38 6.35
C VAL A 23 6.10 -12.42 7.89
N MET A 24 6.99 -13.19 8.52
CA MET A 24 7.06 -13.30 9.98
C MET A 24 7.99 -12.28 10.63
N ASN A 25 8.69 -11.46 9.83
CA ASN A 25 9.57 -10.42 10.34
C ASN A 25 8.80 -9.45 11.25
N PRO A 26 9.35 -9.07 12.41
CA PRO A 26 8.72 -8.08 13.29
C PRO A 26 8.74 -6.66 12.73
N SER A 27 9.55 -6.39 11.69
CA SER A 27 9.74 -5.09 11.06
C SER A 27 9.34 -5.11 9.58
N GLY A 28 8.87 -3.97 9.07
CA GLY A 28 8.56 -3.76 7.66
C GLY A 28 9.80 -3.76 6.78
N LEU A 29 10.99 -3.68 7.38
CA LEU A 29 12.26 -3.86 6.69
C LEU A 29 12.44 -5.26 6.08
N GLY A 30 11.77 -6.28 6.62
CA GLY A 30 11.81 -7.66 6.14
C GLY A 30 10.61 -8.09 5.30
N ARG A 31 9.49 -7.36 5.30
CA ARG A 31 8.28 -7.68 4.53
C ARG A 31 8.35 -7.12 3.12
N PHE A 32 7.76 -7.79 2.14
CA PHE A 32 7.95 -7.39 0.73
C PHE A 32 6.77 -7.61 -0.22
N ILE A 33 6.15 -8.80 -0.17
CA ILE A 33 4.90 -9.09 -0.89
C ILE A 33 3.84 -9.47 0.11
N ALA A 34 4.12 -10.42 1.01
CA ALA A 34 3.19 -10.81 2.06
C ALA A 34 3.34 -9.85 3.25
N ASP A 35 2.35 -8.98 3.43
CA ASP A 35 2.35 -7.96 4.47
C ASP A 35 1.83 -8.50 5.81
N SER A 36 1.08 -9.61 5.80
CA SER A 36 0.56 -10.23 7.03
C SER A 36 0.30 -11.73 6.87
N TRP A 37 0.24 -12.43 8.01
CA TRP A 37 -0.22 -13.82 8.13
C TRP A 37 -0.92 -13.98 9.48
N PHE A 38 -2.25 -13.81 9.48
CA PHE A 38 -3.06 -13.84 10.72
C PHE A 38 -4.13 -14.95 10.75
N SER A 39 -4.02 -15.92 9.85
CA SER A 39 -4.97 -17.03 9.63
C SER A 39 -5.00 -18.11 10.72
N ASP A 40 -3.99 -18.13 11.61
CA ASP A 40 -3.60 -19.23 12.50
C ASP A 40 -3.21 -20.55 11.81
N GLU A 41 -3.24 -20.59 10.49
CA GLU A 41 -2.88 -21.76 9.69
C GLU A 41 -1.34 -21.96 9.63
N PRO A 42 -0.85 -23.21 9.54
CA PRO A 42 0.58 -23.48 9.41
C PRO A 42 1.20 -22.86 8.16
N LEU A 43 2.36 -22.22 8.30
CA LEU A 43 3.11 -21.66 7.19
C LEU A 43 3.55 -22.77 6.20
N PRO A 44 3.29 -22.63 4.89
CA PRO A 44 3.56 -23.64 3.88
C PRO A 44 5.07 -23.89 3.71
N ALA A 45 5.41 -25.03 3.08
CA ALA A 45 6.79 -25.36 2.70
C ALA A 45 7.45 -24.27 1.83
N ALA A 46 6.66 -23.52 1.06
CA ALA A 46 7.08 -22.33 0.31
C ALA A 46 7.81 -21.30 1.19
N TYR A 47 7.45 -21.19 2.48
CA TYR A 47 8.12 -20.34 3.44
C TYR A 47 9.07 -21.13 4.36
N THR A 48 8.65 -22.30 4.87
CA THR A 48 9.38 -23.03 5.94
C THR A 48 10.49 -23.96 5.45
N GLY A 49 10.52 -24.31 4.15
CA GLY A 49 11.50 -25.25 3.60
C GLY A 49 12.95 -24.74 3.66
N ALA A 50 13.92 -25.67 3.68
CA ALA A 50 15.35 -25.33 3.74
C ALA A 50 15.79 -24.42 2.58
N GLU A 51 15.32 -24.71 1.37
CA GLU A 51 15.59 -23.91 0.16
C GLU A 51 14.92 -22.52 0.23
N ALA A 52 13.77 -22.40 0.92
CA ALA A 52 13.10 -21.12 1.16
C ALA A 52 13.95 -20.22 2.08
N VAL A 53 14.41 -20.79 3.19
CA VAL A 53 15.33 -20.13 4.14
C VAL A 53 16.63 -19.72 3.44
N ARG A 54 17.19 -20.59 2.60
CA ARG A 54 18.40 -20.32 1.84
C ARG A 54 18.23 -19.17 0.84
N LEU A 55 17.08 -19.10 0.15
CA LEU A 55 16.83 -18.02 -0.82
C LEU A 55 16.63 -16.67 -0.11
N ARG A 56 15.88 -16.62 1.00
CA ARG A 56 15.78 -15.39 1.81
C ARG A 56 17.13 -14.95 2.37
N ALA A 57 17.97 -15.89 2.84
CA ALA A 57 19.33 -15.59 3.29
C ALA A 57 20.26 -15.08 2.18
N ALA A 58 19.97 -15.38 0.90
CA ALA A 58 20.67 -14.82 -0.26
C ALA A 58 20.15 -13.42 -0.66
N GLY A 59 19.10 -12.91 0.00
CA GLY A 59 18.43 -11.65 -0.34
C GLY A 59 17.39 -11.77 -1.47
N GLY A 60 16.89 -12.98 -1.74
CA GLY A 60 15.94 -13.22 -2.82
C GLY A 60 16.54 -13.15 -4.22
N THR A 61 15.69 -12.85 -5.19
CA THR A 61 16.02 -12.86 -6.62
C THR A 61 16.96 -11.73 -7.00
N SER A 62 18.09 -12.08 -7.63
CA SER A 62 19.00 -11.13 -8.28
C SER A 62 19.82 -11.81 -9.37
N ALA A 63 20.53 -11.04 -10.19
CA ALA A 63 21.44 -11.56 -11.21
C ALA A 63 22.76 -12.17 -10.64
N LYS A 64 22.92 -12.26 -9.32
CA LYS A 64 24.14 -12.83 -8.70
C LYS A 64 24.12 -14.36 -8.80
N PRO A 65 25.23 -15.03 -9.18
CA PRO A 65 25.25 -16.49 -9.39
C PRO A 65 24.75 -17.30 -8.19
N GLU A 66 25.06 -16.89 -6.97
CA GLU A 66 24.63 -17.55 -5.73
C GLU A 66 23.12 -17.41 -5.47
N ALA A 67 22.52 -16.27 -5.84
CA ALA A 67 21.09 -16.04 -5.74
C ALA A 67 20.32 -16.81 -6.83
N VAL A 68 20.83 -16.82 -8.07
CA VAL A 68 20.27 -17.63 -9.17
C VAL A 68 20.28 -19.12 -8.81
N ALA A 69 21.37 -19.64 -8.26
CA ALA A 69 21.45 -21.04 -7.84
C ALA A 69 20.55 -21.38 -6.63
N ALA A 70 20.34 -20.44 -5.71
CA ALA A 70 19.37 -20.61 -4.62
C ALA A 70 17.92 -20.59 -5.15
N MET A 71 17.61 -19.71 -6.10
CA MET A 71 16.31 -19.61 -6.75
C MET A 71 15.97 -20.88 -7.55
N ASP A 72 16.95 -21.48 -8.24
CA ASP A 72 16.77 -22.76 -8.95
C ASP A 72 16.45 -23.92 -8.00
N ALA A 73 17.20 -24.04 -6.90
CA ALA A 73 16.95 -25.06 -5.89
C ALA A 73 15.57 -24.87 -5.24
N TYR A 74 15.16 -23.62 -5.03
CA TYR A 74 13.85 -23.26 -4.50
C TYR A 74 12.70 -23.62 -5.46
N LEU A 75 12.78 -23.20 -6.73
CA LEU A 75 11.74 -23.49 -7.74
C LEU A 75 11.67 -24.99 -8.11
N ALA A 76 12.73 -25.76 -7.86
CA ALA A 76 12.70 -27.22 -7.96
C ALA A 76 12.03 -27.90 -6.75
N ALA A 77 12.03 -27.25 -5.58
CA ALA A 77 11.45 -27.76 -4.34
C ALA A 77 10.00 -27.28 -4.09
N VAL A 78 9.61 -26.14 -4.66
CA VAL A 78 8.33 -25.47 -4.44
C VAL A 78 7.70 -25.08 -5.76
N ASP A 79 6.55 -25.69 -6.09
CA ASP A 79 5.81 -25.41 -7.32
C ASP A 79 4.97 -24.14 -7.22
N VAL A 80 5.64 -22.99 -7.17
CA VAL A 80 5.01 -21.66 -7.15
C VAL A 80 4.15 -21.45 -8.41
N ARG A 81 4.60 -21.95 -9.57
CA ARG A 81 3.89 -21.82 -10.84
C ARG A 81 2.60 -22.64 -10.86
N GLY A 82 2.64 -23.90 -10.40
CA GLY A 82 1.45 -24.75 -10.26
C GLY A 82 0.45 -24.20 -9.24
N ALA A 83 0.92 -23.60 -8.14
CA ALA A 83 0.05 -22.92 -7.18
C ALA A 83 -0.68 -21.71 -7.81
N ILE A 84 0.03 -20.88 -8.60
CA ILE A 84 -0.59 -19.78 -9.37
C ILE A 84 -1.57 -20.31 -10.41
N ALA A 85 -1.23 -21.37 -11.14
CA ALA A 85 -2.11 -21.98 -12.13
C ALA A 85 -3.40 -22.53 -11.48
N HIS A 86 -3.28 -23.25 -10.35
CA HIS A 86 -4.43 -23.77 -9.62
C HIS A 86 -5.36 -22.65 -9.12
N LEU A 87 -4.79 -21.58 -8.56
CA LEU A 87 -5.54 -20.39 -8.15
C LEU A 87 -6.38 -19.82 -9.32
N ARG A 88 -5.79 -19.70 -10.51
CA ARG A 88 -6.48 -19.19 -11.72
C ARG A 88 -7.50 -20.20 -12.28
N ASP A 89 -7.22 -21.49 -12.23
CA ASP A 89 -8.14 -22.54 -12.67
C ASP A 89 -9.39 -22.64 -11.78
N GLU A 90 -9.25 -22.45 -10.46
CA GLU A 90 -10.39 -22.36 -9.53
C GLU A 90 -11.14 -21.03 -9.73
N ALA A 91 -10.43 -19.91 -9.92
CA ALA A 91 -11.02 -18.61 -10.22
C ALA A 91 -11.86 -18.63 -11.51
N GLY A 92 -11.36 -19.27 -12.58
CA GLY A 92 -12.06 -19.44 -13.86
C GLY A 92 -13.23 -20.43 -13.83
N ARG A 93 -13.33 -21.25 -12.77
CA ARG A 93 -14.48 -22.15 -12.51
C ARG A 93 -15.51 -21.54 -11.55
N GLY A 94 -15.15 -20.48 -10.82
CA GLY A 94 -16.04 -19.76 -9.92
C GLY A 94 -16.86 -18.66 -10.59
N GLU A 95 -17.80 -18.09 -9.84
CA GLU A 95 -18.61 -16.94 -10.26
C GLU A 95 -18.53 -15.78 -9.24
N GLY A 96 -18.92 -14.58 -9.67
CA GLY A 96 -19.05 -13.41 -8.81
C GLY A 96 -17.73 -12.70 -8.43
N LEU A 97 -17.79 -11.88 -7.37
CA LEU A 97 -16.69 -11.01 -6.96
C LEU A 97 -15.44 -11.79 -6.52
N ARG A 98 -15.60 -12.84 -5.69
CA ARG A 98 -14.47 -13.65 -5.21
C ARG A 98 -13.71 -14.32 -6.37
N ALA A 99 -14.40 -14.87 -7.35
CA ALA A 99 -13.77 -15.47 -8.53
C ALA A 99 -12.93 -14.46 -9.30
N ARG A 100 -13.48 -13.26 -9.59
CA ARG A 100 -12.74 -12.20 -10.30
C ARG A 100 -11.58 -11.62 -9.48
N TYR A 101 -11.72 -11.53 -8.16
CA TYR A 101 -10.63 -11.16 -7.24
C TYR A 101 -9.48 -12.15 -7.33
N LEU A 102 -9.76 -13.46 -7.27
CA LEU A 102 -8.75 -14.51 -7.33
C LEU A 102 -8.05 -14.57 -8.70
N GLU A 103 -8.76 -14.34 -9.81
CA GLU A 103 -8.17 -14.23 -11.15
C GLU A 103 -7.29 -12.96 -11.29
N GLY A 104 -7.75 -11.83 -10.76
CA GLY A 104 -6.95 -10.59 -10.71
C GLY A 104 -5.68 -10.75 -9.88
N LEU A 105 -5.77 -11.46 -8.75
CA LEU A 105 -4.66 -11.80 -7.87
C LEU A 105 -3.67 -12.76 -8.55
N GLY A 106 -4.17 -13.84 -9.15
CA GLY A 106 -3.36 -14.82 -9.90
C GLY A 106 -2.62 -14.21 -11.09
N PHE A 107 -3.24 -13.27 -11.82
CA PHE A 107 -2.54 -12.54 -12.89
C PHE A 107 -1.44 -11.62 -12.34
N CYS A 108 -1.65 -10.98 -11.18
CA CYS A 108 -0.57 -10.22 -10.54
C CYS A 108 0.60 -11.16 -10.14
N PHE A 109 0.30 -12.33 -9.58
CA PHE A 109 1.30 -13.33 -9.19
C PHE A 109 2.11 -13.88 -10.36
N GLU A 110 1.48 -14.16 -11.50
CA GLU A 110 2.17 -14.57 -12.72
C GLU A 110 3.18 -13.50 -13.18
N VAL A 111 2.79 -12.23 -13.18
CA VAL A 111 3.70 -11.12 -13.53
C VAL A 111 4.84 -10.98 -12.52
N MET A 112 4.60 -11.18 -11.23
CA MET A 112 5.67 -11.17 -10.21
C MET A 112 6.67 -12.32 -10.37
N LEU A 113 6.19 -13.51 -10.76
CA LEU A 113 7.05 -14.65 -11.06
C LEU A 113 7.91 -14.38 -12.30
N ASP A 114 7.29 -13.87 -13.37
CA ASP A 114 8.02 -13.58 -14.61
C ASP A 114 9.02 -12.42 -14.44
N LEU A 115 8.71 -11.42 -13.61
CA LEU A 115 9.68 -10.37 -13.23
C LEU A 115 10.86 -10.94 -12.44
N ALA A 116 10.65 -11.95 -11.58
CA ALA A 116 11.74 -12.62 -10.88
C ALA A 116 12.61 -13.40 -11.89
N LEU A 117 11.97 -14.12 -12.83
CA LEU A 117 12.67 -14.84 -13.89
C LEU A 117 13.47 -13.89 -14.81
N GLU A 118 12.92 -12.74 -15.20
CA GLU A 118 13.63 -11.67 -15.93
C GLU A 118 14.88 -11.22 -15.16
N VAL A 119 14.74 -10.86 -13.89
CA VAL A 119 15.84 -10.34 -13.05
C VAL A 119 16.95 -11.38 -12.83
N SER A 120 16.59 -12.67 -12.80
CA SER A 120 17.55 -13.78 -12.72
C SER A 120 18.23 -14.13 -14.06
N GLY A 121 17.83 -13.50 -15.17
CA GLY A 121 18.31 -13.80 -16.53
C GLY A 121 17.74 -15.09 -17.14
N LYS A 122 16.57 -15.54 -16.68
CA LYS A 122 15.91 -16.80 -17.11
C LYS A 122 14.55 -16.61 -17.78
N GLY A 123 13.94 -15.43 -17.64
CA GLY A 123 12.68 -15.05 -18.27
C GLY A 123 12.89 -14.03 -19.39
N GLU A 124 11.93 -13.97 -20.31
CA GLU A 124 11.83 -12.88 -21.28
C GLU A 124 11.56 -11.54 -20.56
N PRO A 125 11.99 -10.39 -21.12
CA PRO A 125 11.66 -9.08 -20.58
C PRO A 125 10.15 -8.86 -20.45
N VAL A 126 9.67 -8.55 -19.26
CA VAL A 126 8.25 -8.32 -18.98
C VAL A 126 7.86 -6.90 -19.40
N PRO A 127 6.96 -6.72 -20.40
CA PRO A 127 6.59 -5.39 -20.88
C PRO A 127 5.90 -4.56 -19.78
N TYR A 128 6.24 -3.27 -19.69
CA TYR A 128 5.64 -2.35 -18.72
C TYR A 128 4.11 -2.34 -18.77
N GLU A 129 3.52 -2.40 -19.96
CA GLU A 129 2.05 -2.48 -20.12
C GLU A 129 1.44 -3.74 -19.48
N ARG A 130 2.15 -4.87 -19.47
CA ARG A 130 1.69 -6.11 -18.80
C ARG A 130 1.66 -5.91 -17.28
N CYS A 131 2.69 -5.27 -16.71
CA CYS A 131 2.69 -4.87 -15.30
C CYS A 131 1.50 -3.97 -14.98
N MET A 132 1.23 -2.96 -15.82
CA MET A 132 0.10 -2.04 -15.65
C MET A 132 -1.26 -2.74 -15.73
N ARG A 133 -1.47 -3.62 -16.72
CA ARG A 133 -2.73 -4.38 -16.84
C ARG A 133 -2.95 -5.37 -15.70
N ALA A 134 -1.88 -5.91 -15.12
CA ALA A 134 -1.96 -6.69 -13.90
C ALA A 134 -2.41 -5.81 -12.72
N ILE A 135 -1.64 -4.79 -12.35
CA ILE A 135 -1.88 -4.00 -11.12
C ILE A 135 -3.05 -3.01 -11.20
N LEU A 136 -3.32 -2.43 -12.38
CA LEU A 136 -4.35 -1.38 -12.57
C LEU A 136 -5.60 -1.87 -13.32
N GLY A 137 -5.55 -3.02 -13.98
CA GLY A 137 -6.58 -3.47 -14.93
C GLY A 137 -6.60 -2.69 -16.26
N ARG A 138 -5.70 -1.73 -16.44
CA ARG A 138 -5.60 -0.82 -17.61
C ARG A 138 -4.13 -0.51 -17.93
N PRO A 139 -3.80 -0.01 -19.14
CA PRO A 139 -2.48 0.57 -19.40
C PRO A 139 -2.12 1.68 -18.41
N GLY A 140 -0.82 1.91 -18.23
CA GLY A 140 -0.33 3.04 -17.44
C GLY A 140 -0.57 4.37 -18.14
N SER A 141 -0.44 5.46 -17.39
CA SER A 141 -0.51 6.82 -17.92
C SER A 141 0.37 7.75 -17.08
N PRO A 142 0.94 8.83 -17.67
CA PRO A 142 1.60 9.87 -16.90
C PRO A 142 0.63 10.54 -15.90
N SER A 143 1.20 11.25 -14.93
CA SER A 143 0.45 12.04 -13.94
C SER A 143 0.33 13.51 -14.38
N GLU A 144 -0.74 14.18 -13.94
CA GLU A 144 -1.00 15.59 -14.23
C GLU A 144 -1.10 16.38 -12.91
N PRO A 145 -0.03 17.08 -12.48
CA PRO A 145 0.01 17.73 -11.17
C PRO A 145 -0.56 19.16 -11.16
N ALA A 146 -0.90 19.72 -12.33
CA ALA A 146 -1.13 21.17 -12.52
C ALA A 146 -2.13 21.78 -11.53
N ASP A 147 -3.35 21.24 -11.45
CA ASP A 147 -4.42 21.78 -10.59
C ASP A 147 -4.03 21.71 -9.10
N LYS A 148 -3.39 20.62 -8.67
CA LYS A 148 -2.92 20.45 -7.29
C LYS A 148 -1.81 21.45 -6.96
N ARG A 149 -0.88 21.71 -7.89
CA ARG A 149 0.18 22.73 -7.74
C ARG A 149 -0.40 24.14 -7.63
N GLU A 150 -1.41 24.47 -8.44
CA GLU A 150 -2.07 25.78 -8.38
C GLU A 150 -2.75 25.95 -7.02
N ARG A 151 -3.51 24.95 -6.57
CA ARG A 151 -4.17 25.00 -5.27
C ARG A 151 -3.19 25.11 -4.10
N VAL A 152 -2.08 24.39 -4.15
CA VAL A 152 -0.98 24.54 -3.18
C VAL A 152 -0.39 25.95 -3.22
N ARG A 153 -0.21 26.57 -4.40
CA ARG A 153 0.26 27.96 -4.51
C ARG A 153 -0.68 28.96 -3.82
N GLU A 154 -1.99 28.85 -4.04
CA GLU A 154 -2.99 29.72 -3.41
C GLU A 154 -2.95 29.63 -1.87
N LEU A 155 -2.89 28.40 -1.35
CA LEU A 155 -2.83 28.12 0.09
C LEU A 155 -1.54 28.67 0.71
N LEU A 156 -0.39 28.43 0.07
CA LEU A 156 0.90 28.91 0.55
C LEU A 156 1.01 30.43 0.49
N ALA A 157 0.52 31.09 -0.57
CA ALA A 157 0.43 32.54 -0.64
C ALA A 157 -0.40 33.12 0.51
N SER A 158 -1.55 32.51 0.80
CA SER A 158 -2.42 32.88 1.93
C SER A 158 -1.74 32.65 3.29
N ALA A 159 -0.86 31.65 3.39
CA ALA A 159 -0.06 31.34 4.57
C ALA A 159 1.24 32.18 4.71
N GLY A 160 1.48 33.15 3.81
CA GLY A 160 2.66 34.04 3.84
C GLY A 160 3.87 33.55 3.03
N PHE A 161 3.71 32.53 2.18
CA PHE A 161 4.72 31.93 1.31
C PHE A 161 4.34 32.12 -0.18
N PRO A 162 4.26 33.36 -0.71
CA PRO A 162 3.87 33.61 -2.09
C PRO A 162 4.94 33.15 -3.09
N SER A 163 4.51 32.77 -4.30
CA SER A 163 5.39 32.47 -5.43
C SER A 163 4.77 32.92 -6.76
N SER A 164 5.62 33.20 -7.75
CA SER A 164 5.22 33.69 -9.08
C SER A 164 5.48 32.72 -10.23
N ASP A 165 6.23 31.64 -9.98
CA ASP A 165 6.62 30.64 -10.98
C ASP A 165 6.80 29.24 -10.35
N GLY A 166 7.28 28.27 -11.15
CA GLY A 166 7.52 26.90 -10.70
C GLY A 166 8.65 26.77 -9.65
N PRO A 167 9.86 27.30 -9.91
CA PRO A 167 10.96 27.28 -8.93
C PRO A 167 10.63 27.99 -7.62
N GLY A 168 9.94 29.14 -7.68
CA GLY A 168 9.46 29.87 -6.52
C GLY A 168 8.41 29.08 -5.73
N LEU A 169 7.53 28.32 -6.39
CA LEU A 169 6.56 27.45 -5.71
C LEU A 169 7.27 26.33 -4.95
N LEU A 170 8.30 25.71 -5.54
CA LEU A 170 9.08 24.69 -4.83
C LEU A 170 9.76 25.28 -3.57
N ALA A 171 10.42 26.43 -3.71
CA ALA A 171 11.03 27.12 -2.57
C ALA A 171 10.01 27.53 -1.49
N ALA A 172 8.81 27.93 -1.90
CA ALA A 172 7.70 28.24 -0.98
C ALA A 172 7.21 26.99 -0.23
N VAL A 173 7.12 25.83 -0.89
CA VAL A 173 6.77 24.55 -0.23
C VAL A 173 7.84 24.14 0.78
N ASP A 174 9.12 24.19 0.40
CA ASP A 174 10.20 23.81 1.31
C ASP A 174 10.29 24.75 2.53
N ALA A 175 10.05 26.06 2.34
CA ALA A 175 9.93 27.02 3.44
C ALA A 175 8.68 26.78 4.31
N TRP A 176 7.53 26.48 3.71
CA TRP A 176 6.28 26.17 4.43
C TRP A 176 6.42 24.90 5.29
N ARG A 177 7.10 23.86 4.75
CA ARG A 177 7.44 22.61 5.47
C ARG A 177 8.39 22.89 6.62
N ALA A 178 9.49 23.62 6.38
CA ALA A 178 10.48 23.94 7.40
C ALA A 178 9.89 24.71 8.59
N ALA A 179 8.97 25.65 8.33
CA ALA A 179 8.25 26.40 9.37
C ALA A 179 7.28 25.53 10.21
N ARG A 180 6.99 24.29 9.78
CA ARG A 180 5.99 23.39 10.38
C ARG A 180 6.56 22.01 10.74
N ILE A 181 7.88 21.87 10.73
CA ILE A 181 8.57 20.62 10.97
C ILE A 181 8.18 20.03 12.33
N VAL A 182 7.89 18.72 12.39
CA VAL A 182 7.69 18.03 13.66
C VAL A 182 9.05 17.75 14.31
N PRO A 183 9.35 18.24 15.52
CA PRO A 183 10.59 17.88 16.20
C PRO A 183 10.62 16.40 16.56
N LYS A 184 11.75 15.71 16.35
CA LYS A 184 11.92 14.28 16.64
C LYS A 184 11.45 13.86 18.04
N ALA A 185 11.65 14.71 19.04
CA ALA A 185 11.23 14.46 20.42
C ALA A 185 9.70 14.53 20.64
N GLU A 186 8.96 15.26 19.79
CA GLU A 186 7.50 15.42 19.90
C GLU A 186 6.73 14.32 19.16
N ILE A 187 7.38 13.62 18.22
CA ILE A 187 6.79 12.58 17.36
C ILE A 187 5.90 11.58 18.14
N PRO A 188 6.34 10.95 19.25
CA PRO A 188 5.52 9.93 19.92
C PRO A 188 4.24 10.52 20.54
N ALA A 189 4.35 11.69 21.18
CA ALA A 189 3.21 12.36 21.82
C ALA A 189 2.23 12.93 20.77
N LEU A 190 2.76 13.47 19.67
CA LEU A 190 1.96 13.96 18.55
C LEU A 190 1.23 12.82 17.83
N SER A 191 1.89 11.67 17.65
CA SER A 191 1.29 10.47 17.08
C SER A 191 0.12 9.96 17.90
N ALA A 192 0.31 9.80 19.22
CA ALA A 192 -0.73 9.32 20.13
C ALA A 192 -1.96 10.24 20.12
N ARG A 193 -1.75 11.56 20.09
CA ARG A 193 -2.83 12.54 19.92
C ARG A 193 -3.53 12.38 18.57
N PHE A 194 -2.80 12.34 17.46
CA PHE A 194 -3.42 12.20 16.14
C PHE A 194 -4.23 10.90 16.01
N VAL A 195 -3.75 9.77 16.55
CA VAL A 195 -4.55 8.53 16.59
C VAL A 195 -5.85 8.71 17.39
N ALA A 196 -5.79 9.35 18.57
CA ALA A 196 -6.99 9.59 19.37
C ALA A 196 -8.00 10.53 18.69
N ASP A 197 -7.52 11.63 18.11
CA ASP A 197 -8.33 12.60 17.37
C ASP A 197 -8.97 11.96 16.12
N LEU A 198 -8.20 11.18 15.35
CA LEU A 198 -8.65 10.50 14.14
C LEU A 198 -9.58 9.32 14.42
N ASP A 199 -9.41 8.56 15.50
CA ASP A 199 -10.36 7.50 15.88
C ASP A 199 -11.68 8.09 16.37
N ALA A 200 -11.66 9.19 17.12
CA ALA A 200 -12.88 9.91 17.52
C ALA A 200 -13.66 10.43 16.29
N LEU A 201 -12.95 10.94 15.28
CA LEU A 201 -13.49 11.35 13.99
C LEU A 201 -14.03 10.15 13.17
N ALA A 202 -13.29 9.05 13.09
CA ALA A 202 -13.73 7.82 12.43
C ALA A 202 -14.96 7.19 13.11
N ALA A 203 -15.05 7.25 14.44
CA ALA A 203 -16.23 6.82 15.20
C ALA A 203 -17.49 7.65 14.88
N GLN A 204 -17.33 8.91 14.47
CA GLN A 204 -18.44 9.78 14.05
C GLN A 204 -18.80 9.60 12.57
N ASN A 205 -17.81 9.53 11.67
CA ASN A 205 -18.03 9.65 10.23
C ASN A 205 -17.91 8.35 9.44
N VAL A 206 -17.15 7.36 9.95
CA VAL A 206 -16.92 6.06 9.29
C VAL A 206 -17.78 4.96 9.91
N VAL A 207 -17.69 4.76 11.23
CA VAL A 207 -18.35 3.63 11.93
C VAL A 207 -19.87 3.59 11.71
N PRO A 208 -20.64 4.70 11.73
CA PRO A 208 -22.08 4.66 11.50
C PRO A 208 -22.50 4.24 10.08
N GLN A 209 -21.56 4.15 9.14
CA GLN A 209 -21.80 3.72 7.76
C GLN A 209 -21.53 2.20 7.57
N LEU A 210 -21.07 1.50 8.61
CA LEU A 210 -20.66 0.10 8.58
C LEU A 210 -21.68 -0.82 9.30
N PRO A 211 -21.66 -2.14 9.04
CA PRO A 211 -22.41 -3.11 9.82
C PRO A 211 -22.11 -2.99 11.32
N ALA A 212 -23.15 -3.05 12.15
CA ALA A 212 -23.07 -2.78 13.59
C ALA A 212 -22.07 -3.68 14.33
N GLU A 213 -21.82 -4.89 13.82
CA GLU A 213 -20.86 -5.81 14.40
C GLU A 213 -19.42 -5.31 14.32
N LEU A 214 -19.06 -4.52 13.29
CA LEU A 214 -17.70 -3.97 13.17
C LEU A 214 -17.41 -2.86 14.21
N ALA A 215 -18.43 -2.31 14.87
CA ALA A 215 -18.24 -1.31 15.91
C ALA A 215 -17.40 -1.81 17.10
N ARG A 216 -17.34 -3.14 17.32
CA ARG A 216 -16.56 -3.79 18.39
C ARG A 216 -15.09 -4.00 18.06
N VAL A 217 -14.68 -3.82 16.79
CA VAL A 217 -13.31 -4.08 16.33
C VAL A 217 -12.42 -2.89 16.67
N PRO A 218 -11.29 -3.07 17.39
CA PRO A 218 -10.30 -2.03 17.62
C PRO A 218 -9.66 -1.58 16.29
N ARG A 219 -9.94 -0.34 15.89
CA ARG A 219 -9.46 0.26 14.63
C ARG A 219 -8.02 0.79 14.68
N ALA A 220 -7.49 0.97 15.89
CA ALA A 220 -6.24 1.65 16.16
C ALA A 220 -5.40 0.96 17.26
N ASN A 221 -5.50 -0.37 17.38
CA ASN A 221 -4.68 -1.13 18.34
C ASN A 221 -3.23 -1.28 17.81
N VAL A 222 -2.46 -0.19 17.90
CA VAL A 222 -1.14 -0.07 17.30
C VAL A 222 -0.06 0.29 18.33
N ALA A 223 1.05 -0.44 18.30
CA ALA A 223 2.24 -0.12 19.08
C ALA A 223 3.22 0.73 18.23
N PHE A 224 3.55 1.92 18.73
CA PHE A 224 4.51 2.82 18.07
C PHE A 224 5.95 2.39 18.32
N LEU A 225 6.72 2.20 17.25
CA LEU A 225 8.13 1.87 17.28
C LEU A 225 8.92 2.97 16.54
N MET A 226 9.94 3.54 17.19
CA MET A 226 10.90 4.39 16.50
C MET A 226 12.05 3.54 15.97
N ILE A 227 12.31 3.64 14.67
CA ILE A 227 13.44 2.99 14.00
C ILE A 227 14.32 4.05 13.33
N GLU A 228 15.59 3.75 13.10
CA GLU A 228 16.53 4.66 12.41
C GLU A 228 17.07 4.03 11.13
N ASN A 229 17.36 4.86 10.13
CA ASN A 229 17.96 4.46 8.84
C ASN A 229 17.09 3.51 8.00
N ALA A 230 15.77 3.53 8.19
CA ALA A 230 14.84 2.78 7.36
C ALA A 230 14.75 3.36 5.94
N TRP A 231 14.44 2.51 4.94
CA TRP A 231 14.22 2.95 3.56
C TRP A 231 12.82 3.55 3.34
N PHE A 232 11.93 3.48 4.34
CA PHE A 232 10.61 4.12 4.37
C PHE A 232 10.54 5.20 5.46
N SER A 233 9.45 5.98 5.47
CA SER A 233 9.22 7.03 6.47
C SER A 233 8.31 6.57 7.61
N GLY A 234 7.25 5.86 7.24
CA GLY A 234 6.41 5.06 8.10
C GLY A 234 6.27 3.67 7.47
N SER A 235 6.02 2.67 8.30
CA SER A 235 5.51 1.36 7.89
C SER A 235 4.58 0.86 9.00
N MET A 236 3.29 0.82 8.73
CA MET A 236 2.38 -0.07 9.45
C MET A 236 2.79 -1.52 9.20
N ASN A 237 2.80 -2.35 10.24
CA ASN A 237 2.96 -3.80 10.13
C ASN A 237 1.78 -4.46 10.85
N TYR A 238 0.86 -5.04 10.08
CA TYR A 238 -0.26 -5.75 10.68
C TYR A 238 0.21 -7.16 11.02
N LEU A 239 0.17 -7.52 12.31
CA LEU A 239 0.58 -8.85 12.73
C LEU A 239 -0.66 -9.72 12.90
N GLY A 240 -1.66 -9.24 13.65
CA GLY A 240 -2.94 -9.93 13.84
C GLY A 240 -2.85 -11.33 14.48
N ARG A 241 -1.74 -11.75 15.10
CA ARG A 241 -1.56 -13.13 15.62
C ARG A 241 -1.93 -13.26 17.09
N ALA A 242 -1.85 -12.19 17.87
CA ALA A 242 -2.29 -12.18 19.27
C ALA A 242 -3.78 -12.58 19.41
N ARG A 243 -4.07 -13.39 20.44
CA ARG A 243 -5.38 -13.96 20.74
C ARG A 243 -5.70 -13.75 22.22
N ARG A 244 -6.95 -13.37 22.51
CA ARG A 244 -7.50 -13.35 23.87
C ARG A 244 -7.72 -14.78 24.38
N PRO A 245 -7.96 -14.97 25.69
CA PRO A 245 -8.27 -16.30 26.27
C PRO A 245 -9.51 -17.01 25.69
N ASP A 246 -10.41 -16.28 25.03
CA ASP A 246 -11.58 -16.84 24.32
C ASP A 246 -11.30 -17.21 22.86
N GLY A 247 -10.07 -17.05 22.39
CA GLY A 247 -9.66 -17.27 21.00
C GLY A 247 -9.95 -16.11 20.05
N SER A 248 -10.56 -15.01 20.51
CA SER A 248 -10.79 -13.83 19.66
C SER A 248 -9.48 -13.07 19.37
N PRO A 249 -9.31 -12.50 18.16
CA PRO A 249 -8.10 -11.75 17.82
C PRO A 249 -7.98 -10.44 18.62
N GLU A 250 -6.76 -10.09 19.00
CA GLU A 250 -6.48 -8.78 19.60
C GLU A 250 -6.29 -7.65 18.57
N TYR A 251 -6.22 -8.00 17.28
CA TYR A 251 -6.04 -7.06 16.16
C TYR A 251 -4.75 -6.24 16.28
N GLU A 252 -3.66 -6.89 16.69
CA GLU A 252 -2.36 -6.24 16.93
C GLU A 252 -1.73 -5.70 15.63
N ALA A 253 -1.20 -4.48 15.70
CA ALA A 253 -0.33 -3.90 14.70
C ALA A 253 0.85 -3.19 15.37
N THR A 254 1.97 -3.05 14.65
CA THR A 254 3.00 -2.07 14.99
C THR A 254 3.03 -0.98 13.93
N TYR A 255 3.45 0.22 14.31
CA TYR A 255 3.72 1.29 13.38
C TYR A 255 5.13 1.80 13.61
N GLU A 256 6.00 1.47 12.65
CA GLU A 256 7.40 1.85 12.65
C GLU A 256 7.57 3.20 11.98
N LEU A 257 7.96 4.22 12.73
CA LEU A 257 8.32 5.52 12.17
C LEU A 257 9.83 5.68 12.11
N ASN A 258 10.32 6.08 10.94
CA ASN A 258 11.72 6.43 10.74
C ASN A 258 12.03 7.74 11.48
N ALA A 259 12.84 7.67 12.53
CA ALA A 259 13.17 8.81 13.36
C ALA A 259 14.21 9.77 12.72
N SER A 260 14.58 9.54 11.45
CA SER A 260 15.27 10.51 10.58
C SER A 260 14.30 11.33 9.70
N LEU A 261 12.99 11.02 9.74
CA LEU A 261 11.97 11.66 8.92
C LEU A 261 11.85 13.16 9.20
N GLN A 262 12.05 13.97 8.17
CA GLN A 262 11.68 15.39 8.18
C GLN A 262 10.28 15.55 7.56
N ILE A 263 9.28 15.76 8.39
CA ILE A 263 7.87 15.87 7.97
C ILE A 263 7.19 17.07 8.64
N SER A 264 6.36 17.79 7.87
CA SER A 264 5.53 18.87 8.42
C SER A 264 4.37 18.31 9.24
N ARG A 265 3.91 19.06 10.24
CA ARG A 265 2.79 18.65 11.11
C ARG A 265 1.52 18.24 10.32
N PRO A 266 1.12 18.91 9.23
CA PRO A 266 -0.02 18.48 8.41
C PRO A 266 0.23 17.20 7.61
N GLU A 267 1.40 17.05 6.97
CA GLU A 267 1.77 15.82 6.26
C GLU A 267 1.87 14.63 7.25
N PHE A 268 2.24 14.88 8.51
CA PHE A 268 2.27 13.86 9.56
C PHE A 268 0.88 13.42 10.01
N ALA A 269 -0.10 14.33 10.09
CA ALA A 269 -1.50 13.97 10.34
C ALA A 269 -2.06 13.06 9.23
N GLN A 270 -1.77 13.39 7.96
CA GLN A 270 -2.10 12.54 6.82
C GLN A 270 -1.45 11.16 6.93
N LEU A 271 -0.15 11.10 7.23
CA LEU A 271 0.59 9.85 7.40
C LEU A 271 0.00 8.96 8.51
N VAL A 272 -0.31 9.53 9.69
CA VAL A 272 -0.96 8.77 10.78
C VAL A 272 -2.34 8.26 10.39
N SER A 273 -3.12 9.02 9.61
CA SER A 273 -4.44 8.56 9.14
C SER A 273 -4.33 7.41 8.11
N HIS A 274 -3.34 7.49 7.22
CA HIS A 274 -3.04 6.51 6.18
C HIS A 274 -2.58 5.18 6.80
N GLU A 275 -1.64 5.24 7.74
CA GLU A 275 -1.07 4.05 8.38
C GLU A 275 -2.04 3.43 9.40
N VAL A 276 -2.70 4.24 10.24
CA VAL A 276 -3.46 3.74 11.39
C VAL A 276 -4.97 3.77 11.17
N VAL A 277 -5.59 4.95 11.30
CA VAL A 277 -7.05 5.08 11.42
C VAL A 277 -7.59 6.29 10.65
N PRO A 278 -8.60 6.13 9.78
CA PRO A 278 -9.26 4.88 9.36
C PRO A 278 -8.53 4.11 8.24
N GLY A 279 -7.20 4.27 8.09
CA GLY A 279 -6.38 3.66 7.03
C GLY A 279 -6.03 2.18 7.23
N HIS A 280 -4.75 1.81 7.10
CA HIS A 280 -4.35 0.40 6.98
C HIS A 280 -4.68 -0.46 8.20
N VAL A 281 -4.33 -0.07 9.45
CA VAL A 281 -4.69 -0.86 10.65
C VAL A 281 -6.19 -1.10 10.74
N THR A 282 -7.00 -0.06 10.49
CA THR A 282 -8.48 -0.18 10.45
C THR A 282 -8.95 -1.15 9.37
N THR A 283 -8.42 -1.03 8.15
CA THR A 283 -8.78 -1.91 7.03
C THR A 283 -8.49 -3.37 7.36
N PHE A 284 -7.29 -3.65 7.88
CA PHE A 284 -6.81 -5.00 8.09
C PHE A 284 -7.44 -5.64 9.34
N ALA A 285 -7.78 -4.85 10.37
CA ALA A 285 -8.58 -5.31 11.49
C ALA A 285 -10.01 -5.73 11.09
N TYR A 286 -10.64 -5.00 10.17
CA TYR A 286 -11.94 -5.40 9.64
C TYR A 286 -11.86 -6.66 8.75
N LEU A 287 -10.84 -6.78 7.89
CA LEU A 287 -10.62 -8.00 7.11
C LEU A 287 -10.35 -9.21 8.01
N GLN A 288 -9.60 -9.04 9.11
CA GLN A 288 -9.42 -10.08 10.12
C GLN A 288 -10.73 -10.46 10.80
N ASP A 289 -11.57 -9.51 11.23
CA ASP A 289 -12.86 -9.83 11.86
C ASP A 289 -13.76 -10.65 10.93
N LEU A 290 -13.83 -10.24 9.67
CA LEU A 290 -14.65 -10.89 8.67
C LEU A 290 -14.11 -12.28 8.31
N TYR A 291 -12.80 -12.49 8.25
CA TYR A 291 -12.18 -13.82 8.09
C TYR A 291 -12.48 -14.73 9.28
N VAL A 292 -12.23 -14.28 10.53
CA VAL A 292 -12.45 -15.08 11.75
C VAL A 292 -13.94 -15.47 11.93
N ARG A 293 -14.86 -14.64 11.42
CA ARG A 293 -16.30 -14.94 11.39
C ARG A 293 -16.74 -15.85 10.23
N GLY A 294 -15.83 -16.26 9.33
CA GLY A 294 -16.14 -17.06 8.15
C GLY A 294 -16.91 -16.30 7.05
N VAL A 295 -16.84 -14.97 7.03
CA VAL A 295 -17.47 -14.10 6.01
C VAL A 295 -16.57 -13.93 4.79
N LEU A 296 -15.25 -13.92 4.98
CA LEU A 296 -14.25 -13.86 3.91
C LEU A 296 -13.43 -15.15 3.85
N GLY A 297 -12.94 -15.49 2.66
CA GLY A 297 -12.05 -16.62 2.45
C GLY A 297 -10.62 -16.36 2.94
N PHE A 298 -9.79 -17.40 2.89
CA PHE A 298 -8.39 -17.37 3.32
C PHE A 298 -7.56 -16.25 2.66
N GLU A 299 -7.88 -15.87 1.42
CA GLU A 299 -7.22 -14.78 0.70
C GLU A 299 -7.33 -13.40 1.37
N ALA A 300 -8.26 -13.20 2.32
CA ALA A 300 -8.33 -12.00 3.14
C ALA A 300 -7.34 -12.01 4.33
N SER A 301 -6.72 -13.15 4.63
CA SER A 301 -5.83 -13.36 5.79
C SER A 301 -4.32 -13.20 5.50
N VAL A 302 -3.99 -13.05 4.22
CA VAL A 302 -2.62 -12.89 3.72
C VAL A 302 -2.61 -11.71 2.75
N LEU A 303 -2.42 -10.51 3.28
CA LEU A 303 -2.53 -9.27 2.51
C LEU A 303 -1.28 -9.06 1.65
N THR A 304 -1.47 -8.64 0.39
CA THR A 304 -0.40 -8.69 -0.62
C THR A 304 -0.08 -7.35 -1.25
N MET A 305 1.16 -6.88 -1.11
CA MET A 305 1.71 -5.75 -1.87
C MET A 305 1.84 -6.09 -3.37
N ASN A 306 1.98 -5.09 -4.24
CA ASN A 306 2.11 -5.25 -5.71
C ASN A 306 0.89 -5.88 -6.42
N THR A 307 -0.28 -5.95 -5.77
CA THR A 307 -1.51 -6.58 -6.31
C THR A 307 -2.69 -5.60 -6.43
N ARG A 308 -3.72 -5.91 -7.24
CA ARG A 308 -4.94 -5.06 -7.34
C ARG A 308 -5.61 -4.78 -5.99
N PRO A 309 -5.65 -5.72 -5.02
CA PRO A 309 -6.06 -5.45 -3.65
C PRO A 309 -5.18 -4.38 -2.97
N ALA A 310 -3.85 -4.45 -3.07
CA ALA A 310 -2.98 -3.39 -2.56
C ALA A 310 -3.30 -2.02 -3.16
N ALA A 311 -3.54 -1.93 -4.47
CA ALA A 311 -3.96 -0.66 -5.08
C ALA A 311 -5.26 -0.12 -4.45
N LEU A 312 -6.22 -0.98 -4.11
CA LEU A 312 -7.42 -0.56 -3.38
C LEU A 312 -7.10 -0.12 -1.94
N PHE A 313 -6.29 -0.90 -1.21
CA PHE A 313 -5.93 -0.60 0.19
C PHE A 313 -5.16 0.72 0.31
N GLU A 314 -4.22 1.01 -0.60
CA GLU A 314 -3.56 2.29 -0.71
C GLU A 314 -4.54 3.43 -0.99
N GLY A 315 -5.53 3.19 -1.85
CA GLY A 315 -6.60 4.15 -2.11
C GLY A 315 -7.45 4.47 -0.89
N ILE A 316 -7.72 3.48 -0.04
CA ILE A 316 -8.44 3.65 1.24
C ILE A 316 -7.58 4.47 2.20
N ALA A 317 -6.32 4.07 2.40
CA ALA A 317 -5.37 4.73 3.28
C ALA A 317 -5.12 6.20 2.88
N ASN A 318 -4.93 6.49 1.59
CA ASN A 318 -4.75 7.86 1.12
C ASN A 318 -6.00 8.74 1.23
N ASN A 319 -7.20 8.14 1.22
CA ASN A 319 -8.46 8.84 1.50
C ASN A 319 -8.80 8.90 3.00
N ALA A 320 -7.99 8.30 3.88
CA ALA A 320 -8.36 8.07 5.29
C ALA A 320 -8.64 9.37 6.05
N ILE A 321 -7.84 10.44 5.88
CA ILE A 321 -8.11 11.72 6.55
C ILE A 321 -9.45 12.34 6.10
N LEU A 322 -9.79 12.20 4.82
CA LEU A 322 -11.04 12.70 4.26
C LEU A 322 -12.22 11.88 4.79
N MET A 323 -12.05 10.56 4.95
CA MET A 323 -13.04 9.70 5.61
C MET A 323 -13.23 10.05 7.10
N ALA A 324 -12.13 10.28 7.83
CA ALA A 324 -12.17 10.67 9.24
C ALA A 324 -12.95 11.97 9.41
N HIS A 325 -12.65 13.01 8.62
CA HIS A 325 -13.35 14.29 8.67
C HIS A 325 -14.76 14.28 8.05
N GLY A 326 -15.18 13.19 7.41
CA GLY A 326 -16.50 13.08 6.76
C GLY A 326 -16.63 13.86 5.45
N VAL A 327 -15.51 14.23 4.83
CA VAL A 327 -15.42 15.11 3.64
C VAL A 327 -15.01 14.37 2.37
N LEU A 328 -15.33 14.90 1.20
CA LEU A 328 -15.12 14.27 -0.11
C LEU A 328 -13.91 14.79 -0.88
N SER A 329 -13.34 15.93 -0.48
CA SER A 329 -12.15 16.51 -1.11
C SER A 329 -11.28 17.30 -0.12
N PRO A 330 -10.00 17.59 -0.45
CA PRO A 330 -9.10 18.36 0.44
C PRO A 330 -9.63 19.76 0.79
N GLU A 331 -10.33 20.42 -0.14
CA GLU A 331 -10.81 21.80 0.01
C GLU A 331 -11.87 21.94 1.12
N GLU A 332 -12.56 20.84 1.43
CA GLU A 332 -13.57 20.70 2.49
C GLU A 332 -12.94 20.50 3.89
N LEU A 333 -11.64 20.24 4.01
CA LEU A 333 -10.97 20.02 5.29
C LEU A 333 -11.08 21.27 6.20
N PRO A 334 -11.21 21.08 7.53
CA PRO A 334 -11.51 22.19 8.46
C PRO A 334 -10.36 23.19 8.61
N ASP A 335 -9.13 22.81 8.24
CA ASP A 335 -7.92 23.59 8.38
C ASP A 335 -7.16 23.68 7.04
N ARG A 336 -6.61 24.86 6.74
CA ARG A 336 -5.98 25.16 5.45
C ARG A 336 -4.54 24.66 5.34
N ASP A 337 -3.83 24.52 6.46
CA ASP A 337 -2.54 23.84 6.48
C ASP A 337 -2.73 22.32 6.31
N LEU A 338 -3.82 21.75 6.84
CA LEU A 338 -4.22 20.36 6.62
C LEU A 338 -4.62 20.07 5.16
N GLU A 339 -5.35 20.98 4.51
CA GLU A 339 -5.61 20.94 3.07
C GLU A 339 -4.29 20.91 2.27
N ALA A 340 -3.35 21.82 2.58
CA ALA A 340 -2.04 21.88 1.92
C ALA A 340 -1.23 20.58 2.13
N GLY A 341 -1.19 20.06 3.36
CA GLY A 341 -0.53 18.78 3.67
C GLY A 341 -1.14 17.59 2.93
N CYS A 342 -2.47 17.54 2.82
CA CYS A 342 -3.18 16.53 2.05
C CYS A 342 -2.84 16.62 0.55
N LEU A 343 -2.86 17.83 -0.04
CA LEU A 343 -2.51 18.04 -1.45
C LEU A 343 -1.05 17.68 -1.76
N LEU A 344 -0.11 17.97 -0.86
CA LEU A 344 1.29 17.57 -0.99
C LEU A 344 1.46 16.04 -0.94
N ALA A 345 0.68 15.32 -0.12
CA ALA A 345 0.66 13.86 -0.12
C ALA A 345 0.07 13.28 -1.42
N LEU A 346 -0.99 13.89 -1.96
CA LEU A 346 -1.57 13.50 -3.26
C LEU A 346 -0.59 13.74 -4.42
N LEU A 347 0.15 14.84 -4.40
CA LEU A 347 1.25 15.10 -5.34
C LEU A 347 2.40 14.08 -5.20
N GLN A 348 2.64 13.56 -3.99
CA GLN A 348 3.59 12.46 -3.81
C GLN A 348 3.10 11.15 -4.43
N ASP A 349 1.80 10.84 -4.40
CA ASP A 349 1.26 9.68 -5.14
C ASP A 349 1.38 9.85 -6.65
N ASP A 350 1.08 11.05 -7.15
CA ASP A 350 1.30 11.40 -8.55
C ASP A 350 2.79 11.22 -8.92
N ALA A 351 3.72 11.59 -8.03
CA ALA A 351 5.17 11.40 -8.19
C ALA A 351 5.59 9.93 -8.22
N LYS A 352 4.97 9.06 -7.40
CA LYS A 352 5.20 7.60 -7.44
C LYS A 352 4.83 7.05 -8.82
N ASN A 353 3.62 7.33 -9.30
CA ASN A 353 3.18 6.92 -10.63
C ASN A 353 4.06 7.49 -11.75
N GLN A 354 4.41 8.78 -11.68
CA GLN A 354 5.25 9.42 -12.70
C GLN A 354 6.67 8.85 -12.72
N SER A 355 7.22 8.49 -11.56
CA SER A 355 8.53 7.82 -11.47
C SER A 355 8.52 6.49 -12.20
N SER A 356 7.50 5.67 -11.97
CA SER A 356 7.29 4.40 -12.68
C SER A 356 7.21 4.62 -14.20
N TRP A 357 6.38 5.57 -14.65
CA TRP A 357 6.22 5.90 -16.07
C TRP A 357 7.54 6.33 -16.72
N LEU A 358 8.21 7.35 -16.18
CA LEU A 358 9.45 7.86 -16.77
C LEU A 358 10.58 6.83 -16.72
N THR A 359 10.66 6.01 -15.68
CA THR A 359 11.71 5.00 -15.53
C THR A 359 11.51 3.80 -16.44
N TRP A 360 10.29 3.26 -16.53
CA TRP A 360 10.02 1.96 -17.16
C TRP A 360 9.25 2.01 -18.47
N ASN A 361 8.49 3.08 -18.75
CA ASN A 361 7.89 3.31 -20.07
C ASN A 361 8.86 4.10 -20.96
N GLU A 362 9.39 5.22 -20.45
CA GLU A 362 10.19 6.16 -21.24
C GLU A 362 11.72 5.93 -21.14
N GLY A 363 12.19 5.13 -20.16
CA GLY A 363 13.61 4.80 -20.01
C GLY A 363 14.52 5.95 -19.55
N TRP A 364 13.99 6.95 -18.83
CA TRP A 364 14.74 8.17 -18.48
C TRP A 364 15.91 7.92 -17.48
N PRO A 365 16.97 8.75 -17.51
CA PRO A 365 18.02 8.78 -16.49
C PRO A 365 17.48 9.10 -15.08
N LYS A 366 18.20 8.66 -14.03
CA LYS A 366 17.76 8.86 -12.63
C LYS A 366 17.62 10.35 -12.32
N GLU A 367 18.60 11.13 -12.76
CA GLU A 367 18.78 12.54 -12.49
C GLU A 367 17.63 13.37 -13.10
N ASP A 368 17.19 13.00 -14.31
CA ASP A 368 16.06 13.65 -14.97
C ASP A 368 14.71 13.26 -14.34
N VAL A 369 14.52 12.00 -13.94
CA VAL A 369 13.36 11.60 -13.16
C VAL A 369 13.32 12.40 -11.85
N ALA A 370 14.41 12.41 -11.07
CA ALA A 370 14.51 13.15 -9.81
C ALA A 370 14.15 14.63 -9.99
N ARG A 371 14.69 15.28 -11.02
CA ARG A 371 14.43 16.69 -11.37
C ARG A 371 12.97 16.97 -11.68
N VAL A 372 12.27 16.06 -12.39
CA VAL A 372 10.82 16.19 -12.63
C VAL A 372 10.03 16.02 -11.34
N LEU A 373 10.32 14.99 -10.54
CA LEU A 373 9.64 14.77 -9.25
C LEU A 373 9.81 15.96 -8.30
N ARG A 374 11.03 16.52 -8.22
CA ARG A 374 11.34 17.77 -7.50
C ARG A 374 10.46 18.93 -7.95
N ASN A 375 10.53 19.30 -9.23
CA ASN A 375 10.01 20.58 -9.70
C ASN A 375 8.50 20.56 -9.91
N ASP A 376 7.97 19.43 -10.41
CA ASP A 376 6.59 19.33 -10.85
C ASP A 376 5.66 18.62 -9.86
N TYR A 377 6.22 17.83 -8.94
CA TYR A 377 5.45 17.11 -7.92
C TYR A 377 5.80 17.53 -6.48
N LEU A 378 6.68 18.53 -6.31
CA LEU A 378 6.92 19.25 -5.05
C LEU A 378 7.34 18.34 -3.88
N VAL A 379 8.01 17.22 -4.17
CA VAL A 379 8.51 16.28 -3.15
C VAL A 379 9.85 16.75 -2.57
N SER A 380 10.16 16.35 -1.33
CA SER A 380 11.43 16.67 -0.65
C SER A 380 12.64 15.91 -1.24
N ASP A 381 13.87 16.38 -1.02
CA ASP A 381 15.07 15.82 -1.68
C ASP A 381 15.22 14.30 -1.51
N GLU A 382 15.05 13.82 -0.27
CA GLU A 382 14.97 12.39 0.09
C GLU A 382 13.98 11.62 -0.80
N ARG A 383 12.80 12.18 -1.05
CA ARG A 383 11.75 11.55 -1.86
C ARG A 383 12.08 11.50 -3.33
N ALA A 384 12.64 12.57 -3.89
CA ALA A 384 13.04 12.57 -5.30
C ALA A 384 14.17 11.55 -5.55
N ASP A 385 15.15 11.45 -4.64
CA ASP A 385 16.22 10.44 -4.73
C ASP A 385 15.69 9.01 -4.56
N LYS A 386 14.87 8.76 -3.53
CA LYS A 386 14.26 7.44 -3.28
C LYS A 386 13.42 6.97 -4.48
N LEU A 387 12.53 7.84 -4.97
CA LEU A 387 11.61 7.50 -6.05
C LEU A 387 12.34 7.33 -7.37
N SER A 388 13.27 8.21 -7.76
CA SER A 388 14.06 8.04 -8.99
C SER A 388 15.13 6.92 -8.94
N GLY A 389 15.58 6.59 -7.73
CA GLY A 389 16.63 5.64 -7.42
C GLY A 389 16.08 4.28 -6.99
N ALA A 390 16.46 3.84 -5.79
CA ALA A 390 16.29 2.46 -5.34
C ALA A 390 14.84 1.94 -5.40
N TRP A 391 13.83 2.79 -5.16
CA TRP A 391 12.43 2.34 -5.15
C TRP A 391 11.84 2.29 -6.57
N GLY A 392 11.95 3.37 -7.34
CA GLY A 392 11.41 3.40 -8.72
C GLY A 392 12.19 2.56 -9.72
N ARG A 393 13.49 2.29 -9.49
CA ARG A 393 14.29 1.35 -10.30
C ARG A 393 14.23 -0.09 -9.79
N HIS A 394 13.48 -0.38 -8.73
CA HIS A 394 13.24 -1.76 -8.33
C HIS A 394 12.33 -2.45 -9.36
N PRO A 395 12.72 -3.60 -9.93
CA PRO A 395 11.98 -4.24 -11.03
C PRO A 395 10.54 -4.63 -10.68
N LEU A 396 10.27 -5.02 -9.43
CA LEU A 396 8.92 -5.23 -8.92
C LEU A 396 8.25 -3.92 -8.43
N LEU A 397 8.66 -3.38 -7.27
CA LEU A 397 8.04 -2.21 -6.65
C LEU A 397 7.93 -0.99 -7.59
N GLY A 398 8.97 -0.73 -8.38
CA GLY A 398 9.03 0.40 -9.31
C GLY A 398 8.12 0.24 -10.53
N ARG A 399 7.91 -0.99 -11.04
CA ARG A 399 7.02 -1.27 -12.17
C ARG A 399 5.56 -1.51 -11.78
N MET A 400 5.30 -2.06 -10.59
CA MET A 400 3.95 -2.46 -10.19
C MET A 400 3.40 -1.60 -9.05
N TYR A 401 4.13 -1.47 -7.94
CA TYR A 401 3.57 -0.87 -6.73
C TYR A 401 3.48 0.65 -6.76
N LEU A 402 4.45 1.36 -7.33
CA LEU A 402 4.42 2.84 -7.36
C LEU A 402 3.16 3.41 -8.06
N PRO A 403 2.67 2.87 -9.20
CA PRO A 403 1.40 3.29 -9.80
C PRO A 403 0.14 2.94 -9.00
N ALA A 404 0.21 1.92 -8.13
CA ALA A 404 -0.93 1.42 -7.36
C ALA A 404 -1.53 2.50 -6.46
N TYR A 405 -0.67 3.32 -5.82
CA TYR A 405 -1.06 4.43 -4.95
C TYR A 405 -2.02 5.41 -5.63
N ARG A 406 -1.57 6.07 -6.71
CA ARG A 406 -2.38 7.07 -7.43
C ARG A 406 -3.68 6.45 -7.94
N ALA A 407 -3.61 5.28 -8.57
CA ALA A 407 -4.79 4.63 -9.14
C ALA A 407 -5.84 4.25 -8.07
N GLY A 408 -5.37 3.77 -6.91
CA GLY A 408 -6.18 3.58 -5.72
C GLY A 408 -6.84 4.85 -5.23
N THR A 409 -6.02 5.88 -4.99
CA THR A 409 -6.46 7.19 -4.48
C THR A 409 -7.55 7.79 -5.37
N GLU A 410 -7.35 7.78 -6.70
CA GLU A 410 -8.33 8.21 -7.70
C GLU A 410 -9.62 7.37 -7.67
N LYS A 411 -9.52 6.02 -7.68
CA LYS A 411 -10.70 5.14 -7.69
C LYS A 411 -11.54 5.31 -6.43
N VAL A 412 -10.91 5.33 -5.24
CA VAL A 412 -11.63 5.51 -3.98
C VAL A 412 -12.26 6.90 -3.88
N ALA A 413 -11.56 7.95 -4.27
CA ALA A 413 -12.13 9.30 -4.31
C ALA A 413 -13.31 9.40 -5.28
N ALA A 414 -13.22 8.79 -6.47
CA ALA A 414 -14.31 8.76 -7.44
C ALA A 414 -15.55 8.02 -6.90
N LEU A 415 -15.37 6.85 -6.28
CA LEU A 415 -16.48 6.10 -5.67
C LEU A 415 -17.17 6.89 -4.55
N ARG A 416 -16.41 7.54 -3.67
CA ARG A 416 -16.94 8.36 -2.56
C ARG A 416 -17.74 9.57 -3.05
N ARG A 417 -17.43 10.11 -4.23
CA ARG A 417 -18.22 11.19 -4.87
C ARG A 417 -19.46 10.68 -5.59
N ALA A 418 -19.38 9.49 -6.20
CA ALA A 418 -20.45 8.93 -7.01
C ALA A 418 -21.57 8.23 -6.22
N TYR A 419 -21.25 7.71 -5.02
CA TYR A 419 -22.15 6.87 -4.23
C TYR A 419 -22.16 7.27 -2.75
N PRO A 420 -23.27 7.07 -2.02
CA PRO A 420 -23.37 7.41 -0.60
C PRO A 420 -22.43 6.56 0.27
N ALA A 421 -21.93 7.14 1.37
CA ALA A 421 -20.97 6.50 2.27
C ALA A 421 -21.46 5.13 2.80
N SER A 422 -22.76 4.98 3.06
CA SER A 422 -23.41 3.73 3.49
C SER A 422 -23.42 2.60 2.44
N LYS A 423 -23.08 2.90 1.17
CA LYS A 423 -22.74 1.89 0.15
C LYS A 423 -21.24 1.73 0.00
N VAL A 424 -20.49 2.83 -0.07
CA VAL A 424 -19.06 2.82 -0.38
C VAL A 424 -18.22 2.21 0.75
N LEU A 425 -18.37 2.69 1.99
CA LEU A 425 -17.49 2.28 3.08
C LEU A 425 -17.60 0.78 3.42
N PRO A 426 -18.80 0.15 3.43
CA PRO A 426 -18.90 -1.30 3.55
C PRO A 426 -18.16 -2.08 2.45
N ALA A 427 -18.16 -1.61 1.20
CA ALA A 427 -17.43 -2.28 0.12
C ALA A 427 -15.90 -2.13 0.27
N LEU A 428 -15.44 -0.92 0.62
CA LEU A 428 -14.00 -0.66 0.88
C LEU A 428 -13.45 -1.51 2.02
N PHE A 429 -14.22 -1.67 3.10
CA PHE A 429 -13.82 -2.44 4.29
C PHE A 429 -14.28 -3.91 4.25
N GLY A 430 -14.40 -4.50 3.05
CA GLY A 430 -14.61 -5.95 2.85
C GLY A 430 -15.99 -6.51 3.25
N CYS A 431 -16.94 -5.69 3.73
CA CYS A 431 -18.27 -6.13 4.15
C CYS A 431 -19.15 -6.63 3.00
N ARG A 432 -18.69 -6.46 1.75
CA ARG A 432 -19.35 -6.93 0.51
C ARG A 432 -18.60 -8.08 -0.16
N GLY A 433 -17.72 -8.76 0.59
CA GLY A 433 -16.79 -9.77 0.06
C GLY A 433 -15.42 -9.17 -0.26
N VAL A 434 -14.48 -10.04 -0.66
CA VAL A 434 -13.18 -9.59 -1.16
C VAL A 434 -13.34 -8.88 -2.51
N VAL A 435 -12.73 -7.71 -2.63
CA VAL A 435 -12.76 -6.85 -3.81
C VAL A 435 -11.40 -6.21 -4.03
N ASP A 436 -11.15 -5.80 -5.26
CA ASP A 436 -9.92 -5.17 -5.71
C ASP A 436 -10.21 -3.88 -6.48
N LEU A 437 -9.17 -3.17 -6.92
CA LEU A 437 -9.28 -1.92 -7.70
C LEU A 437 -10.24 -2.00 -8.90
N THR A 438 -10.39 -3.18 -9.50
CA THR A 438 -11.19 -3.43 -10.72
C THR A 438 -12.60 -3.91 -10.43
N THR A 439 -12.86 -4.49 -9.25
CA THR A 439 -14.14 -5.13 -8.88
C THR A 439 -14.93 -4.36 -7.82
N VAL A 440 -14.28 -3.46 -7.07
CA VAL A 440 -14.91 -2.69 -5.97
C VAL A 440 -16.15 -1.89 -6.39
N GLU A 441 -16.19 -1.37 -7.62
CA GLU A 441 -17.31 -0.55 -8.09
C GLU A 441 -18.61 -1.36 -8.25
N GLU A 442 -18.51 -2.62 -8.68
CA GLU A 442 -19.64 -3.53 -8.77
C GLU A 442 -20.21 -3.86 -7.38
N ALA A 443 -19.34 -4.00 -6.38
CA ALA A 443 -19.72 -4.22 -4.98
C ALA A 443 -20.35 -2.99 -4.29
N VAL A 444 -20.17 -1.78 -4.85
CA VAL A 444 -20.84 -0.55 -4.41
C VAL A 444 -22.17 -0.34 -5.16
N ALA A 445 -22.23 -0.76 -6.42
CA ALA A 445 -23.43 -0.64 -7.26
C ALA A 445 -24.56 -1.59 -6.80
N GLY A 446 -24.21 -2.83 -6.42
CA GLY A 446 -25.13 -3.80 -5.79
C GLY A 446 -25.76 -3.34 -4.47
#